data_AF-A0AA38I0Z8-F1
#
_entry.id   AF-A0AA38I0Z8-F1
#
_cell.length_a   1.000
_cell.length_b   1.000
_cell.length_c   1.000
_cell.angle_alpha   90.00
_cell.angle_beta   90.00
_cell.angle_gamma   90.00
#
_symmetry.space_group_name_H-M   'P 1'
#
loop_
_entity.id
_entity.type
_entity.pdbx_description
1 polymer ?
#
loop_
_entity_poly.entity_id
_entity_poly.type
_entity_poly.pdbx_seq_one_letter_code
_entity_poly.pdbx_strand_id
1 'polypeptide(L)'
;METTEQSMPSDIIPTRNYTSASEKSLWWYIKRTNKDYYGVGNGKSRYDGVWPQAFRTRRSYSGFTTRGYEQREMWTQALRITLGNNNDIGALVRLTNSYFLVGGEDEAENFCRTVQGDLPDIPVIRTSLSGCRVIGRMCVGNNHGLLVPEAIYDTELDHIRDKIPEPIQIKKIEERLSALGNVVVCNDQVALVHPELDKESEEMIEDTLQVEVFRHVIANNPLVGSYCVLNNNGGLVHVDISQTDLEDLSSLLGLPLIPGTVNYGNKAVAAGVAANDTIAYAGMKTTSREFLAIEEAFRLPGRG
;
A
#
# COMPACT_ATOMS: atom_id res chain seq x y z
N MET A 1 0.63 -48.46 -50.17
CA MET A 1 0.49 -47.97 -48.79
C MET A 1 1.73 -47.16 -48.50
N GLU A 2 1.71 -45.89 -48.89
CA GLU A 2 2.88 -45.01 -48.82
C GLU A 2 2.77 -44.14 -47.57
N THR A 3 3.83 -44.12 -46.77
CA THR A 3 3.98 -43.20 -45.65
C THR A 3 4.37 -41.83 -46.18
N THR A 4 3.39 -40.93 -46.31
CA THR A 4 3.64 -39.56 -46.75
C THR A 4 4.27 -38.74 -45.62
N GLU A 5 5.56 -38.44 -45.73
CA GLU A 5 6.16 -37.33 -44.98
C GLU A 5 5.50 -36.02 -45.41
N GLN A 6 4.85 -35.32 -44.47
CA GLN A 6 4.42 -33.94 -44.69
C GLN A 6 5.40 -32.98 -44.01
N SER A 7 6.02 -32.14 -44.84
CA SER A 7 6.88 -31.04 -44.44
C SER A 7 6.11 -29.71 -44.48
N MET A 8 6.79 -28.64 -44.02
CA MET A 8 6.41 -27.22 -44.02
C MET A 8 5.62 -26.69 -42.80
N PRO A 9 5.76 -25.41 -42.43
CA PRO A 9 6.75 -24.41 -42.87
C PRO A 9 7.68 -23.89 -41.76
N SER A 10 8.80 -23.28 -42.16
CA SER A 10 9.57 -22.36 -41.32
C SER A 10 8.84 -21.01 -41.13
N ASP A 11 9.40 -20.15 -40.29
CA ASP A 11 9.11 -18.71 -40.18
C ASP A 11 7.93 -18.27 -39.29
N ILE A 12 8.12 -18.44 -37.97
CA ILE A 12 7.68 -17.43 -36.99
C ILE A 12 8.90 -16.99 -36.18
N ILE A 13 9.36 -15.77 -36.41
CA ILE A 13 10.50 -15.15 -35.70
C ILE A 13 9.94 -14.34 -34.51
N PRO A 14 10.15 -14.76 -33.24
CA PRO A 14 9.82 -13.91 -32.10
C PRO A 14 10.90 -12.83 -31.94
N THR A 15 10.67 -11.67 -32.56
CA THR A 15 11.52 -10.48 -32.42
C THR A 15 11.39 -9.87 -31.01
N ARG A 16 12.27 -10.30 -30.10
CA ARG A 16 12.68 -9.48 -28.95
C ARG A 16 14.19 -9.28 -28.96
N ASN A 17 14.60 -8.03 -29.14
CA ASN A 17 16.00 -7.62 -29.13
C ASN A 17 16.56 -7.74 -27.71
N TYR A 18 17.39 -8.76 -27.47
CA TYR A 18 18.22 -8.85 -26.26
C TYR A 18 19.48 -8.00 -26.46
N THR A 19 19.50 -6.79 -25.91
CA THR A 19 20.66 -5.91 -25.96
C THR A 19 21.64 -6.21 -24.82
N SER A 20 22.54 -7.16 -25.06
CA SER A 20 23.93 -7.27 -24.53
C SER A 20 24.32 -8.70 -24.14
N ALA A 21 25.63 -8.99 -24.19
CA ALA A 21 26.19 -10.29 -23.83
C ALA A 21 26.23 -10.55 -22.30
N SER A 22 25.97 -9.54 -21.46
CA SER A 22 26.07 -9.65 -19.99
C SER A 22 24.93 -10.49 -19.38
N GLU A 23 23.74 -10.48 -19.98
CA GLU A 23 22.55 -11.19 -19.47
C GLU A 23 22.68 -12.72 -19.55
N LYS A 24 23.48 -13.25 -20.48
CA LYS A 24 23.72 -14.71 -20.61
C LYS A 24 24.49 -15.29 -19.40
N SER A 25 25.32 -14.49 -18.75
CA SER A 25 26.17 -14.92 -17.64
C SER A 25 25.38 -15.18 -16.35
N LEU A 26 24.32 -14.42 -16.08
CA LEU A 26 23.47 -14.61 -14.89
C LEU A 26 22.72 -15.96 -14.91
N TRP A 27 22.32 -16.44 -16.09
CA TRP A 27 21.55 -17.69 -16.23
C TRP A 27 22.32 -18.93 -15.77
N TRP A 28 23.65 -18.94 -15.91
CA TRP A 28 24.50 -20.03 -15.39
C TRP A 28 24.62 -19.99 -13.87
N TYR A 29 24.58 -18.80 -13.26
CA TYR A 29 24.62 -18.65 -11.81
C TYR A 29 23.31 -19.14 -11.17
N ILE A 30 22.16 -18.75 -11.74
CA ILE A 30 20.81 -19.13 -11.27
C ILE A 30 20.57 -20.66 -11.36
N LYS A 31 21.15 -21.35 -12.36
CA LYS A 31 21.04 -22.81 -12.44
C LYS A 31 21.91 -23.58 -11.45
N ARG A 32 22.94 -22.96 -10.85
CA ARG A 32 23.84 -23.65 -9.92
C ARG A 32 23.27 -23.72 -8.50
N THR A 33 22.65 -22.66 -8.01
CA THR A 33 22.01 -22.59 -6.69
C THR A 33 20.76 -23.49 -6.55
N ASN A 34 20.16 -23.91 -7.66
CA ASN A 34 18.95 -24.75 -7.65
C ASN A 34 19.24 -26.27 -7.54
N LYS A 35 20.51 -26.69 -7.48
CA LYS A 35 20.89 -28.11 -7.49
C LYS A 35 21.14 -28.71 -6.10
N ASP A 36 21.29 -27.86 -5.08
CA ASP A 36 21.67 -28.27 -3.72
C ASP A 36 20.47 -28.60 -2.80
N TYR A 37 19.23 -28.55 -3.33
CA TYR A 37 17.99 -28.68 -2.54
C TYR A 37 17.30 -30.07 -2.62
N TYR A 38 17.86 -31.03 -3.35
CA TYR A 38 17.31 -32.40 -3.45
C TYR A 38 18.14 -33.40 -2.64
N GLY A 39 17.85 -33.50 -1.35
CA GLY A 39 18.44 -34.49 -0.45
C GLY A 39 17.54 -34.84 0.73
N VAL A 40 17.13 -36.13 0.79
CA VAL A 40 16.50 -36.84 1.92
C VAL A 40 15.00 -36.56 2.19
N GLY A 41 14.16 -37.63 2.18
CA GLY A 41 13.05 -37.71 3.16
C GLY A 41 11.63 -38.15 2.77
N ASN A 42 11.42 -39.16 1.92
CA ASN A 42 10.20 -40.00 1.77
C ASN A 42 8.85 -39.60 2.46
N GLY A 43 7.77 -39.54 1.66
CA GLY A 43 6.58 -40.37 1.95
C GLY A 43 5.16 -39.77 1.85
N LYS A 44 4.42 -40.22 0.82
CA LYS A 44 2.93 -40.22 0.63
C LYS A 44 2.20 -38.93 0.18
N SER A 45 1.72 -38.98 -1.08
CA SER A 45 0.31 -38.85 -1.52
C SER A 45 -0.52 -37.60 -1.12
N ARG A 46 -1.32 -36.94 -1.98
CA ARG A 46 -1.63 -36.99 -3.43
C ARG A 46 -2.39 -35.68 -3.73
N TYR A 47 -2.12 -35.03 -4.87
CA TYR A 47 -2.93 -33.96 -5.50
C TYR A 47 -3.66 -32.96 -4.57
N ASP A 48 -2.97 -31.89 -4.19
CA ASP A 48 -3.52 -30.53 -4.09
C ASP A 48 -2.37 -29.56 -4.40
N GLY A 49 -2.51 -28.75 -5.46
CA GLY A 49 -1.32 -28.18 -6.12
C GLY A 49 -1.56 -26.93 -6.95
N VAL A 50 -1.99 -25.84 -6.30
CA VAL A 50 -1.86 -24.48 -6.84
C VAL A 50 -0.89 -23.70 -5.95
N TRP A 51 0.13 -23.10 -6.57
CA TRP A 51 1.33 -22.61 -5.89
C TRP A 51 1.10 -21.31 -5.09
N PRO A 52 1.43 -21.25 -3.78
CA PRO A 52 1.35 -20.00 -2.98
C PRO A 52 2.40 -18.92 -3.31
N GLN A 53 3.15 -19.05 -4.41
CA GLN A 53 4.43 -18.33 -4.62
C GLN A 53 4.34 -17.04 -5.44
N ALA A 54 3.16 -16.59 -5.85
CA ALA A 54 3.00 -15.40 -6.70
C ALA A 54 2.88 -14.06 -5.93
N PHE A 55 2.57 -14.07 -4.64
CA PHE A 55 2.09 -12.87 -3.93
C PHE A 55 3.08 -12.16 -2.99
N ARG A 56 4.22 -12.78 -2.64
CA ARG A 56 5.16 -12.23 -1.63
C ARG A 56 6.62 -12.50 -1.99
N THR A 57 7.41 -11.44 -2.23
CA THR A 57 8.88 -11.55 -2.32
C THR A 57 9.53 -11.20 -0.99
N ARG A 58 9.45 -12.13 -0.01
CA ARG A 58 10.11 -11.99 1.30
C ARG A 58 11.63 -12.20 1.11
N ARG A 59 12.42 -11.12 1.00
CA ARG A 59 13.89 -11.21 1.02
C ARG A 59 14.40 -11.33 2.46
N SER A 60 14.46 -12.56 2.97
CA SER A 60 15.17 -12.88 4.20
C SER A 60 16.69 -12.81 3.98
N TYR A 61 17.31 -11.69 4.37
CA TYR A 61 18.73 -11.70 4.74
C TYR A 61 18.84 -12.25 6.17
N SER A 62 19.04 -13.55 6.30
CA SER A 62 19.35 -14.20 7.57
C SER A 62 20.11 -15.51 7.32
N GLY A 63 21.35 -15.58 7.78
CA GLY A 63 21.99 -16.87 8.02
C GLY A 63 21.45 -17.47 9.33
N PHE A 64 21.37 -18.81 9.38
CA PHE A 64 21.60 -19.65 10.57
C PHE A 64 21.16 -19.09 11.95
N THR A 65 20.11 -19.58 12.62
CA THR A 65 19.99 -20.96 13.15
C THR A 65 18.64 -21.15 13.85
N THR A 66 18.14 -22.39 13.91
CA THR A 66 16.89 -22.73 14.62
C THR A 66 17.14 -23.19 16.04
N ARG A 67 16.59 -22.50 17.05
CA ARG A 67 16.28 -23.08 18.38
C ARG A 67 15.21 -22.25 19.07
N GLY A 68 14.05 -22.86 19.35
CA GLY A 68 12.88 -22.13 19.81
C GLY A 68 12.87 -21.84 21.30
N TYR A 69 12.50 -20.62 21.66
CA TYR A 69 11.81 -20.20 22.87
C TYR A 69 10.91 -19.00 22.47
N GLU A 70 9.69 -18.93 23.03
CA GLU A 70 8.74 -17.81 22.98
C GLU A 70 8.37 -17.20 21.59
N GLN A 71 7.12 -17.40 21.17
CA GLN A 71 6.55 -16.73 19.98
C GLN A 71 6.22 -15.25 20.26
N ARG A 72 7.26 -14.41 20.28
CA ARG A 72 7.17 -12.95 20.08
C ARG A 72 7.92 -12.54 18.82
N GLU A 73 7.54 -13.17 17.71
CA GLU A 73 8.03 -12.85 16.36
C GLU A 73 7.39 -11.55 15.84
N MET A 74 7.66 -10.41 16.51
CA MET A 74 7.26 -9.06 16.05
C MET A 74 8.09 -8.63 14.83
N TRP A 75 7.87 -9.31 13.70
CA TRP A 75 8.56 -9.05 12.44
C TRP A 75 7.55 -8.78 11.32
N THR A 76 7.19 -7.52 11.08
CA THR A 76 7.52 -6.75 9.85
C THR A 76 7.07 -5.30 10.03
N GLN A 77 7.79 -4.34 9.43
CA GLN A 77 7.47 -2.90 9.49
C GLN A 77 7.06 -2.35 8.13
N ALA A 78 7.88 -2.48 7.08
CA ALA A 78 7.42 -2.22 5.72
C ALA A 78 7.22 -3.53 4.94
N LEU A 79 6.17 -3.59 4.12
CA LEU A 79 5.86 -4.70 3.22
C LEU A 79 5.65 -4.23 1.79
N ARG A 80 6.23 -4.95 0.82
CA ARG A 80 5.86 -4.81 -0.59
C ARG A 80 4.70 -5.74 -0.90
N ILE A 81 3.62 -5.19 -1.47
CA ILE A 81 2.42 -5.93 -1.87
C ILE A 81 1.92 -5.49 -3.26
N THR A 82 1.14 -6.35 -3.89
CA THR A 82 0.43 -6.11 -5.16
C THR A 82 -1.03 -6.53 -4.96
N LEU A 83 -1.97 -5.75 -5.48
CA LEU A 83 -3.40 -6.10 -5.46
C LEU A 83 -3.83 -6.31 -6.92
N GLY A 84 -4.09 -7.57 -7.26
CA GLY A 84 -4.13 -8.00 -8.66
C GLY A 84 -2.82 -7.62 -9.38
N ASN A 85 -2.97 -6.97 -10.53
CA ASN A 85 -1.86 -6.40 -11.31
C ASN A 85 -1.50 -4.95 -10.94
N ASN A 86 -2.16 -4.34 -9.94
CA ASN A 86 -1.92 -2.94 -9.58
C ASN A 86 -0.89 -2.80 -8.44
N ASN A 87 -0.01 -1.81 -8.59
CA ASN A 87 1.01 -1.42 -7.62
C ASN A 87 0.63 -0.15 -6.85
N ASP A 88 -0.41 0.56 -7.27
CA ASP A 88 -0.90 1.76 -6.58
C ASP A 88 -1.83 1.34 -5.41
N ILE A 89 -1.18 0.77 -4.39
CA ILE A 89 -1.81 0.19 -3.20
C ILE A 89 -2.59 1.23 -2.40
N GLY A 90 -1.99 2.40 -2.11
CA GLY A 90 -2.63 3.47 -1.35
C GLY A 90 -3.80 4.13 -2.10
N ALA A 91 -3.96 3.88 -3.40
CA ALA A 91 -5.18 4.25 -4.12
C ALA A 91 -6.35 3.25 -3.91
N LEU A 92 -6.05 1.98 -3.56
CA LEU A 92 -7.01 0.88 -3.45
C LEU A 92 -7.37 0.52 -2.00
N VAL A 93 -6.50 0.86 -1.05
CA VAL A 93 -6.69 0.57 0.39
C VAL A 93 -6.60 1.84 1.21
N ARG A 94 -7.30 1.87 2.35
CA ARG A 94 -7.14 2.90 3.39
C ARG A 94 -6.79 2.20 4.70
N LEU A 95 -5.60 2.49 5.22
CA LEU A 95 -5.07 1.93 6.46
C LEU A 95 -5.09 3.02 7.54
N THR A 96 -5.62 2.69 8.72
CA THR A 96 -5.48 3.48 9.96
C THR A 96 -4.87 2.59 11.06
N ASN A 97 -4.77 3.07 12.30
CA ASN A 97 -4.37 2.23 13.43
C ASN A 97 -5.54 1.37 13.96
N SER A 98 -6.79 1.63 13.56
CA SER A 98 -8.01 1.03 14.14
C SER A 98 -8.87 0.24 13.14
N TYR A 99 -8.74 0.47 11.83
CA TYR A 99 -9.40 -0.32 10.78
C TYR A 99 -8.60 -0.28 9.47
N PHE A 100 -8.87 -1.26 8.60
CA PHE A 100 -8.29 -1.32 7.26
C PHE A 100 -9.38 -1.57 6.22
N LEU A 101 -9.56 -0.62 5.30
CA LEU A 101 -10.50 -0.74 4.18
C LEU A 101 -9.77 -1.19 2.91
N VAL A 102 -10.34 -2.14 2.17
CA VAL A 102 -9.79 -2.60 0.88
C VAL A 102 -10.87 -2.74 -0.19
N GLY A 103 -10.60 -2.16 -1.36
CA GLY A 103 -11.47 -2.23 -2.53
C GLY A 103 -11.20 -3.42 -3.43
N GLY A 104 -12.25 -4.16 -3.78
CA GLY A 104 -12.19 -5.25 -4.75
C GLY A 104 -13.06 -6.44 -4.36
N GLU A 105 -13.48 -7.22 -5.36
CA GLU A 105 -14.41 -8.34 -5.17
C GLU A 105 -13.65 -9.66 -5.01
N ASP A 106 -13.11 -10.24 -6.10
CA ASP A 106 -12.62 -11.63 -6.10
C ASP A 106 -11.14 -11.78 -5.69
N GLU A 107 -10.25 -10.96 -6.25
CA GLU A 107 -8.80 -11.01 -5.95
C GLU A 107 -8.47 -10.56 -4.52
N ALA A 108 -9.42 -9.85 -3.88
CA ALA A 108 -9.26 -9.28 -2.56
C ALA A 108 -9.30 -10.33 -1.43
N GLU A 109 -9.90 -11.52 -1.59
CA GLU A 109 -10.06 -12.44 -0.45
C GLU A 109 -8.72 -13.00 0.06
N ASN A 110 -7.86 -13.48 -0.85
CA ASN A 110 -6.52 -13.95 -0.51
C ASN A 110 -5.66 -12.81 0.07
N PHE A 111 -5.84 -11.59 -0.44
CA PHE A 111 -5.20 -10.39 0.07
C PHE A 111 -5.68 -10.05 1.49
N CYS A 112 -6.99 -10.07 1.75
CA CYS A 112 -7.57 -9.80 3.07
C CYS A 112 -7.06 -10.79 4.12
N ARG A 113 -7.06 -12.10 3.81
CA ARG A 113 -6.49 -13.14 4.71
C ARG A 113 -5.01 -12.91 4.99
N THR A 114 -4.28 -12.38 4.01
CA THR A 114 -2.84 -12.07 4.13
C THR A 114 -2.62 -10.87 5.04
N VAL A 115 -3.34 -9.76 4.82
CA VAL A 115 -3.27 -8.55 5.63
C VAL A 115 -3.77 -8.79 7.06
N GLN A 116 -4.83 -9.58 7.26
CA GLN A 116 -5.34 -9.93 8.59
C GLN A 116 -4.34 -10.74 9.41
N GLY A 117 -3.43 -11.48 8.77
CA GLY A 117 -2.31 -12.15 9.43
C GLY A 117 -1.13 -11.23 9.76
N ASP A 118 -1.00 -10.10 9.05
CA ASP A 118 -0.01 -9.05 9.34
C ASP A 118 -0.53 -8.06 10.39
N LEU A 119 -1.85 -7.88 10.46
CA LEU A 119 -2.58 -6.97 11.36
C LEU A 119 -3.66 -7.75 12.16
N PRO A 120 -3.28 -8.46 13.25
CA PRO A 120 -4.22 -9.28 14.01
C PRO A 120 -5.26 -8.45 14.79
N ASP A 121 -4.89 -7.25 15.25
CA ASP A 121 -5.73 -6.41 16.12
C ASP A 121 -6.64 -5.45 15.32
N ILE A 122 -6.45 -5.34 14.00
CA ILE A 122 -7.17 -4.40 13.12
C ILE A 122 -8.14 -5.16 12.21
N PRO A 123 -9.45 -4.82 12.19
CA PRO A 123 -10.40 -5.46 11.29
C PRO A 123 -10.14 -5.09 9.83
N VAL A 124 -10.01 -6.12 8.97
CA VAL A 124 -9.88 -5.98 7.52
C VAL A 124 -11.26 -5.99 6.85
N ILE A 125 -11.69 -4.83 6.38
CA ILE A 125 -13.02 -4.57 5.81
C ILE A 125 -12.91 -4.46 4.29
N ARG A 126 -13.31 -5.53 3.61
CA ARG A 126 -13.56 -5.50 2.15
C ARG A 126 -14.87 -4.77 1.87
N THR A 127 -14.83 -3.70 1.08
CA THR A 127 -16.02 -2.95 0.65
C THR A 127 -15.81 -2.34 -0.75
N SER A 128 -16.75 -1.54 -1.20
CA SER A 128 -16.60 -0.60 -2.32
C SER A 128 -17.17 0.76 -1.89
N LEU A 129 -16.83 1.83 -2.61
CA LEU A 129 -17.39 3.16 -2.36
C LEU A 129 -17.95 3.70 -3.69
N SER A 130 -19.26 3.91 -3.77
CA SER A 130 -19.96 4.28 -5.01
C SER A 130 -19.74 3.27 -6.14
N GLY A 131 -19.61 1.98 -5.80
CA GLY A 131 -19.23 0.91 -6.75
C GLY A 131 -17.79 0.99 -7.27
N CYS A 132 -16.98 1.92 -6.76
CA CYS A 132 -15.58 2.07 -7.14
C CYS A 132 -14.64 1.27 -6.22
N ARG A 133 -13.59 0.70 -6.81
CA ARG A 133 -12.56 -0.08 -6.12
C ARG A 133 -11.41 0.77 -5.56
N VAL A 134 -11.35 2.06 -5.87
CA VAL A 134 -10.30 3.01 -5.47
C VAL A 134 -10.56 3.65 -4.10
N ILE A 135 -10.77 2.80 -3.08
CA ILE A 135 -11.18 3.24 -1.73
C ILE A 135 -10.24 4.29 -1.16
N GLY A 136 -8.92 4.07 -1.25
CA GLY A 136 -7.92 4.99 -0.71
C GLY A 136 -8.07 6.43 -1.25
N ARG A 137 -8.46 6.61 -2.51
CA ARG A 137 -8.73 7.95 -3.07
C ARG A 137 -10.12 8.50 -2.72
N MET A 138 -11.09 7.64 -2.46
CA MET A 138 -12.49 8.04 -2.24
C MET A 138 -12.80 8.38 -0.79
N CYS A 139 -12.12 7.78 0.19
CA CYS A 139 -12.34 8.07 1.63
C CYS A 139 -11.07 8.51 2.36
N VAL A 140 -11.27 9.21 3.46
CA VAL A 140 -10.23 9.66 4.41
C VAL A 140 -10.71 9.33 5.82
N GLY A 141 -9.79 9.00 6.71
CA GLY A 141 -10.13 8.72 8.09
C GLY A 141 -8.92 8.36 8.93
N ASN A 142 -9.13 8.38 10.23
CA ASN A 142 -8.15 8.20 11.28
C ASN A 142 -8.76 7.33 12.40
N ASN A 143 -8.24 7.36 13.62
CA ASN A 143 -8.80 6.58 14.74
C ASN A 143 -10.14 7.08 15.30
N HIS A 144 -10.59 8.27 14.91
CA HIS A 144 -11.77 8.94 15.47
C HIS A 144 -12.95 8.91 14.50
N GLY A 145 -12.69 8.98 13.19
CA GLY A 145 -13.73 9.00 12.18
C GLY A 145 -13.31 8.55 10.78
N LEU A 146 -14.34 8.27 9.97
CA LEU A 146 -14.24 7.94 8.55
C LEU A 146 -15.17 8.85 7.74
N LEU A 147 -14.57 9.60 6.81
CA LEU A 147 -15.26 10.42 5.83
C LEU A 147 -15.44 9.64 4.53
N VAL A 148 -16.69 9.50 4.11
CA VAL A 148 -17.09 8.82 2.86
C VAL A 148 -17.78 9.81 1.91
N PRO A 149 -17.68 9.61 0.58
CA PRO A 149 -18.35 10.49 -0.38
C PRO A 149 -19.87 10.36 -0.26
N GLU A 150 -20.60 11.46 -0.49
CA GLU A 150 -22.08 11.46 -0.48
C GLU A 150 -22.69 10.42 -1.42
N ALA A 151 -22.04 10.16 -2.56
CA ALA A 151 -22.46 9.18 -3.56
C ALA A 151 -22.29 7.70 -3.16
N ILE A 152 -21.98 7.38 -1.90
CA ILE A 152 -21.90 5.99 -1.39
C ILE A 152 -23.28 5.32 -1.38
N TYR A 153 -23.36 4.05 -1.78
CA TYR A 153 -24.61 3.29 -1.67
C TYR A 153 -24.90 2.92 -0.22
N ASP A 154 -26.15 2.99 0.22
CA ASP A 154 -26.48 2.71 1.62
C ASP A 154 -26.14 1.26 2.04
N THR A 155 -26.19 0.30 1.10
CA THR A 155 -25.72 -1.08 1.32
C THR A 155 -24.21 -1.19 1.55
N GLU A 156 -23.40 -0.31 0.93
CA GLU A 156 -21.95 -0.24 1.21
C GLU A 156 -21.72 0.39 2.59
N LEU A 157 -22.49 1.42 2.93
CA LEU A 157 -22.36 2.16 4.17
C LEU A 157 -22.76 1.30 5.38
N ASP A 158 -23.89 0.61 5.34
CA ASP A 158 -24.31 -0.30 6.40
C ASP A 158 -23.32 -1.48 6.55
N HIS A 159 -22.74 -1.97 5.45
CA HIS A 159 -21.67 -2.97 5.52
C HIS A 159 -20.39 -2.50 6.23
N ILE A 160 -20.09 -1.20 6.13
CA ILE A 160 -18.97 -0.58 6.84
C ILE A 160 -19.34 -0.38 8.33
N ARG A 161 -20.56 0.10 8.64
CA ARG A 161 -21.07 0.24 10.01
C ARG A 161 -21.02 -1.06 10.80
N ASP A 162 -21.46 -2.17 10.21
CA ASP A 162 -21.50 -3.49 10.87
C ASP A 162 -20.10 -4.05 11.25
N LYS A 163 -19.03 -3.49 10.68
CA LYS A 163 -17.65 -4.01 10.78
C LYS A 163 -16.64 -3.06 11.40
N ILE A 164 -16.90 -1.76 11.37
CA ILE A 164 -16.04 -0.76 12.01
C ILE A 164 -16.23 -0.83 13.54
N PRO A 165 -15.14 -0.78 14.33
CA PRO A 165 -15.27 -0.74 15.78
C PRO A 165 -15.79 0.63 16.25
N GLU A 166 -16.71 0.62 17.21
CA GLU A 166 -17.04 1.82 18.00
C GLU A 166 -15.76 2.29 18.73
N PRO A 167 -15.46 3.61 18.79
CA PRO A 167 -16.38 4.75 18.69
C PRO A 167 -16.35 5.52 17.35
N ILE A 168 -15.83 4.91 16.27
CA ILE A 168 -15.48 5.64 15.04
C ILE A 168 -16.73 6.22 14.34
N GLN A 169 -16.72 7.54 14.10
CA GLN A 169 -17.85 8.23 13.47
C GLN A 169 -17.75 8.17 11.94
N ILE A 170 -18.78 7.64 11.28
CA ILE A 170 -18.87 7.61 9.81
C ILE A 170 -19.78 8.76 9.34
N LYS A 171 -19.23 9.70 8.57
CA LYS A 171 -19.98 10.86 8.03
C LYS A 171 -19.86 10.90 6.50
N LYS A 172 -20.99 11.14 5.82
CA LYS A 172 -21.01 11.45 4.39
C LYS A 172 -20.63 12.93 4.19
N ILE A 173 -19.88 13.23 3.14
CA ILE A 173 -19.48 14.60 2.77
C ILE A 173 -19.54 14.75 1.24
N GLU A 174 -20.14 15.86 0.78
CA GLU A 174 -20.13 16.27 -0.63
C GLU A 174 -18.90 17.16 -0.85
N GLU A 175 -17.98 16.74 -1.72
CA GLU A 175 -16.84 17.54 -2.13
C GLU A 175 -16.78 17.62 -3.66
N ARG A 176 -16.52 18.82 -4.19
CA ARG A 176 -16.66 19.14 -5.62
C ARG A 176 -15.32 19.33 -6.34
N LEU A 177 -14.24 19.59 -5.61
CA LEU A 177 -12.91 19.81 -6.18
C LEU A 177 -12.25 18.51 -6.68
N SER A 178 -12.28 17.47 -5.86
CA SER A 178 -11.77 16.13 -6.22
C SER A 178 -12.28 15.08 -5.23
N ALA A 179 -11.88 13.82 -5.41
CA ALA A 179 -12.15 12.77 -4.43
C ALA A 179 -11.44 13.06 -3.10
N LEU A 180 -12.11 12.80 -1.97
CA LEU A 180 -11.69 13.21 -0.62
C LEU A 180 -10.24 12.83 -0.29
N GLY A 181 -9.82 11.61 -0.65
CA GLY A 181 -8.46 11.10 -0.42
C GLY A 181 -7.36 11.77 -1.25
N ASN A 182 -7.70 12.58 -2.25
CA ASN A 182 -6.75 13.44 -2.95
C ASN A 182 -6.67 14.84 -2.32
N VAL A 183 -7.76 15.29 -1.69
CA VAL A 183 -7.98 16.66 -1.16
C VAL A 183 -7.50 16.79 0.28
N VAL A 184 -7.57 15.70 1.06
CA VAL A 184 -7.27 15.68 2.50
C VAL A 184 -6.25 14.58 2.80
N VAL A 185 -5.28 14.89 3.65
CA VAL A 185 -4.43 13.91 4.35
C VAL A 185 -4.49 14.18 5.85
N CYS A 186 -4.61 13.13 6.66
CA CYS A 186 -4.76 13.23 8.11
C CYS A 186 -3.90 12.19 8.82
N ASN A 187 -3.55 12.49 10.07
CA ASN A 187 -3.21 11.49 11.08
C ASN A 187 -4.24 11.57 12.24
N ASP A 188 -3.89 11.15 13.46
CA ASP A 188 -4.82 11.22 14.61
C ASP A 188 -4.83 12.58 15.34
N GLN A 189 -4.05 13.58 14.90
CA GLN A 189 -3.92 14.89 15.58
C GLN A 189 -4.12 16.10 14.64
N VAL A 190 -3.67 15.98 13.40
CA VAL A 190 -3.61 17.07 12.42
C VAL A 190 -4.04 16.57 11.03
N ALA A 191 -4.66 17.46 10.25
CA ALA A 191 -4.98 17.22 8.85
C ALA A 191 -4.54 18.39 7.96
N LEU A 192 -4.05 18.06 6.76
CA LEU A 192 -3.85 19.02 5.70
C LEU A 192 -4.99 18.91 4.70
N VAL A 193 -5.52 20.07 4.28
CA VAL A 193 -6.59 20.18 3.29
C VAL A 193 -6.17 21.09 2.13
N HIS A 194 -6.84 20.90 0.99
CA HIS A 194 -6.77 21.80 -0.16
C HIS A 194 -7.10 23.25 0.24
N PRO A 195 -6.35 24.26 -0.22
CA PRO A 195 -6.51 25.65 0.22
C PRO A 195 -7.89 26.25 -0.12
N GLU A 196 -8.49 25.81 -1.22
CA GLU A 196 -9.81 26.26 -1.69
C GLU A 196 -10.98 25.43 -1.15
N LEU A 197 -10.77 24.57 -0.13
CA LEU A 197 -11.84 23.78 0.47
C LEU A 197 -12.95 24.68 1.06
N ASP A 198 -14.21 24.29 0.88
CA ASP A 198 -15.35 24.97 1.49
C ASP A 198 -15.29 24.88 3.03
N LYS A 199 -15.72 25.93 3.72
CA LYS A 199 -15.67 25.99 5.20
C LYS A 199 -16.56 24.94 5.87
N GLU A 200 -17.71 24.66 5.29
CA GLU A 200 -18.63 23.61 5.78
C GLU A 200 -17.95 22.23 5.69
N SER A 201 -17.22 21.95 4.60
CA SER A 201 -16.40 20.75 4.48
C SER A 201 -15.26 20.70 5.50
N GLU A 202 -14.59 21.83 5.76
CA GLU A 202 -13.50 21.96 6.75
C GLU A 202 -14.01 21.69 8.18
N GLU A 203 -15.08 22.34 8.61
CA GLU A 203 -15.74 22.13 9.92
C GLU A 203 -16.20 20.67 10.07
N MET A 204 -16.75 20.05 9.02
CA MET A 204 -17.12 18.64 9.05
C MET A 204 -15.92 17.68 9.18
N ILE A 205 -14.75 18.03 8.63
CA ILE A 205 -13.53 17.24 8.77
C ILE A 205 -13.00 17.34 10.21
N GLU A 206 -12.91 18.56 10.75
CA GLU A 206 -12.47 18.85 12.12
C GLU A 206 -13.33 18.10 13.15
N ASP A 207 -14.66 18.22 13.08
CA ASP A 207 -15.61 17.54 13.98
C ASP A 207 -15.51 16.00 13.92
N THR A 208 -15.40 15.43 12.72
CA THR A 208 -15.50 13.98 12.51
C THR A 208 -14.20 13.27 12.83
N LEU A 209 -13.06 13.88 12.45
CA LEU A 209 -11.74 13.31 12.66
C LEU A 209 -11.10 13.76 13.98
N GLN A 210 -11.63 14.79 14.64
CA GLN A 210 -11.11 15.34 15.91
C GLN A 210 -9.64 15.81 15.80
N VAL A 211 -9.31 16.50 14.70
CA VAL A 211 -7.95 16.95 14.35
C VAL A 211 -7.91 18.42 13.99
N GLU A 212 -6.79 19.09 14.26
CA GLU A 212 -6.56 20.47 13.79
C GLU A 212 -6.36 20.48 12.27
N VAL A 213 -7.14 21.29 11.56
CA VAL A 213 -7.13 21.36 10.09
C VAL A 213 -6.31 22.54 9.59
N PHE A 214 -5.35 22.28 8.69
CA PHE A 214 -4.50 23.28 8.06
C PHE A 214 -4.64 23.28 6.53
N ARG A 215 -4.94 24.44 5.96
CA ARG A 215 -4.94 24.68 4.51
C ARG A 215 -3.50 24.83 4.02
N HIS A 216 -3.00 23.90 3.18
CA HIS A 216 -1.62 23.94 2.67
C HIS A 216 -1.52 23.48 1.21
N VAL A 217 -0.38 23.79 0.58
CA VAL A 217 -0.01 23.35 -0.78
C VAL A 217 1.33 22.62 -0.70
N ILE A 218 1.50 21.51 -1.42
CA ILE A 218 2.73 20.71 -1.37
C ILE A 218 3.42 20.73 -2.74
N ALA A 219 4.63 21.28 -2.80
CA ALA A 219 5.41 21.43 -4.04
C ALA A 219 4.59 22.05 -5.20
N ASN A 220 3.89 23.17 -4.92
CA ASN A 220 2.96 23.86 -5.82
C ASN A 220 1.73 23.05 -6.30
N ASN A 221 1.43 21.89 -5.68
CA ASN A 221 0.23 21.11 -5.95
C ASN A 221 -0.75 21.22 -4.76
N PRO A 222 -2.02 21.59 -4.99
CA PRO A 222 -2.99 21.77 -3.90
C PRO A 222 -3.68 20.45 -3.48
N LEU A 223 -3.49 19.36 -4.24
CA LEU A 223 -3.98 18.02 -3.93
C LEU A 223 -3.09 17.30 -2.89
N VAL A 224 -3.06 17.82 -1.66
CA VAL A 224 -2.17 17.36 -0.59
C VAL A 224 -2.27 15.84 -0.33
N GLY A 225 -3.47 15.26 -0.38
CA GLY A 225 -3.71 13.83 -0.19
C GLY A 225 -3.16 12.91 -1.30
N SER A 226 -2.80 13.45 -2.47
CA SER A 226 -2.11 12.67 -3.53
C SER A 226 -0.59 12.64 -3.36
N TYR A 227 -0.04 13.66 -2.69
CA TYR A 227 1.40 13.99 -2.67
C TYR A 227 2.05 13.84 -1.30
N CYS A 228 1.27 13.52 -0.27
CA CYS A 228 1.72 13.29 1.09
C CYS A 228 1.00 12.09 1.71
N VAL A 229 1.72 11.33 2.53
CA VAL A 229 1.17 10.30 3.42
C VAL A 229 1.76 10.56 4.81
N LEU A 230 0.88 10.60 5.81
CA LEU A 230 1.24 10.82 7.21
C LEU A 230 0.91 9.58 8.05
N ASN A 231 1.68 9.37 9.12
CA ASN A 231 1.23 8.64 10.31
C ASN A 231 1.43 9.53 11.55
N ASN A 232 1.35 9.00 12.77
CA ASN A 232 1.57 9.80 13.98
C ASN A 232 3.05 10.00 14.35
N ASN A 233 3.97 9.31 13.65
CA ASN A 233 5.41 9.35 13.93
C ASN A 233 6.22 10.15 12.90
N GLY A 234 5.65 10.42 11.73
CA GLY A 234 6.31 11.07 10.59
C GLY A 234 5.49 11.04 9.31
N GLY A 235 6.13 11.36 8.18
CA GLY A 235 5.45 11.40 6.89
C GLY A 235 6.38 11.39 5.68
N LEU A 236 5.84 10.93 4.56
CA LEU A 236 6.50 10.87 3.26
C LEU A 236 5.84 11.89 2.33
N VAL A 237 6.63 12.81 1.78
CA VAL A 237 6.15 13.92 0.92
C VAL A 237 6.76 13.89 -0.47
N HIS A 238 6.19 14.67 -1.38
CA HIS A 238 6.64 14.82 -2.75
C HIS A 238 8.12 15.21 -2.87
N VAL A 239 8.85 14.55 -3.77
CA VAL A 239 10.30 14.72 -3.95
C VAL A 239 10.75 16.13 -4.37
N ASP A 240 9.91 16.91 -5.08
CA ASP A 240 10.27 18.27 -5.52
C ASP A 240 9.88 19.38 -4.50
N ILE A 241 9.58 19.05 -3.24
CA ILE A 241 9.37 20.05 -2.19
C ILE A 241 10.68 20.82 -1.92
N SER A 242 10.61 22.13 -1.66
CA SER A 242 11.81 22.87 -1.27
C SER A 242 12.20 22.57 0.17
N GLN A 243 13.48 22.72 0.51
CA GLN A 243 13.96 22.45 1.87
C GLN A 243 13.32 23.39 2.91
N THR A 244 13.03 24.64 2.54
CA THR A 244 12.32 25.60 3.40
C THR A 244 10.88 25.17 3.63
N ASP A 245 10.14 24.83 2.56
CA ASP A 245 8.74 24.39 2.71
C ASP A 245 8.65 23.08 3.51
N LEU A 246 9.66 22.20 3.40
CA LEU A 246 9.75 20.96 4.16
C LEU A 246 9.95 21.21 5.67
N GLU A 247 10.82 22.16 6.03
CA GLU A 247 11.09 22.55 7.41
C GLU A 247 9.89 23.28 8.04
N ASP A 248 9.24 24.16 7.28
CA ASP A 248 8.01 24.85 7.68
C ASP A 248 6.85 23.85 7.91
N LEU A 249 6.63 22.92 6.97
CA LEU A 249 5.56 21.91 7.07
C LEU A 249 5.85 20.88 8.17
N SER A 250 7.11 20.49 8.38
CA SER A 250 7.52 19.63 9.50
C SER A 250 7.30 20.32 10.85
N SER A 251 7.55 21.63 10.93
CA SER A 251 7.30 22.43 12.13
C SER A 251 5.81 22.64 12.39
N LEU A 252 5.00 22.80 11.33
CA LEU A 252 3.54 22.94 11.41
C LEU A 252 2.86 21.65 11.91
N LEU A 253 3.24 20.49 11.37
CA LEU A 253 2.69 19.20 11.78
C LEU A 253 3.28 18.68 13.10
N GLY A 254 4.39 19.24 13.58
CA GLY A 254 5.17 18.68 14.69
C GLY A 254 5.84 17.33 14.38
N LEU A 255 5.90 16.94 13.10
CA LEU A 255 6.33 15.62 12.65
C LEU A 255 7.50 15.67 11.66
N PRO A 256 8.42 14.69 11.70
CA PRO A 256 9.51 14.59 10.73
C PRO A 256 8.98 14.18 9.35
N LEU A 257 9.41 14.88 8.32
CA LEU A 257 9.00 14.62 6.94
C LEU A 257 10.21 14.29 6.07
N ILE A 258 10.05 13.31 5.19
CA ILE A 258 11.08 12.91 4.22
C ILE A 258 10.53 13.07 2.80
N PRO A 259 11.25 13.74 1.89
CA PRO A 259 10.90 13.79 0.47
C PRO A 259 11.27 12.47 -0.22
N GLY A 260 10.35 11.90 -1.01
CA GLY A 260 10.58 10.61 -1.65
C GLY A 260 9.69 10.32 -2.87
N THR A 261 9.95 9.17 -3.48
CA THR A 261 9.16 8.60 -4.58
C THR A 261 8.78 7.15 -4.25
N VAL A 262 7.78 6.63 -4.97
CA VAL A 262 7.26 5.28 -4.80
C VAL A 262 7.19 4.58 -6.16
N ASN A 263 7.04 3.25 -6.21
CA ASN A 263 6.74 2.54 -7.46
C ASN A 263 7.68 2.85 -8.66
N TYR A 264 9.00 2.98 -8.44
CA TYR A 264 10.00 3.27 -9.48
C TYR A 264 9.92 4.73 -10.01
N GLY A 265 9.97 5.70 -9.09
CA GLY A 265 10.02 7.13 -9.42
C GLY A 265 8.65 7.79 -9.60
N ASN A 266 7.54 7.15 -9.19
CA ASN A 266 6.23 7.81 -9.14
C ASN A 266 6.25 8.88 -8.04
N LYS A 267 5.83 10.09 -8.43
CA LYS A 267 5.74 11.27 -7.58
C LYS A 267 4.47 11.32 -6.72
N ALA A 268 3.42 10.61 -7.12
CA ALA A 268 2.19 10.49 -6.34
C ALA A 268 2.39 9.47 -5.19
N VAL A 269 3.00 9.92 -4.10
CA VAL A 269 3.38 9.09 -2.94
C VAL A 269 2.20 8.28 -2.41
N ALA A 270 1.05 8.93 -2.19
CA ALA A 270 -0.16 8.31 -1.64
C ALA A 270 -0.84 7.30 -2.57
N ALA A 271 -0.50 7.30 -3.88
CA ALA A 271 -0.95 6.23 -4.75
C ALA A 271 -0.22 4.92 -4.42
N GLY A 272 1.09 4.97 -4.16
CA GLY A 272 1.93 3.78 -4.00
C GLY A 272 2.07 3.25 -2.59
N VAL A 273 1.73 4.04 -1.55
CA VAL A 273 1.96 3.71 -0.14
C VAL A 273 0.73 3.98 0.72
N ALA A 274 0.47 3.09 1.68
CA ALA A 274 -0.43 3.31 2.81
C ALA A 274 0.27 2.88 4.10
N ALA A 275 0.24 3.69 5.16
CA ALA A 275 0.94 3.43 6.41
C ALA A 275 0.06 3.74 7.62
N ASN A 276 0.34 3.06 8.73
CA ASN A 276 -0.06 3.45 10.08
C ASN A 276 1.20 3.51 10.97
N ASP A 277 1.05 3.45 12.30
CA ASP A 277 2.20 3.57 13.20
C ASP A 277 3.01 2.27 13.35
N THR A 278 2.43 1.12 12.97
CA THR A 278 3.05 -0.20 13.16
C THR A 278 3.55 -0.82 11.85
N ILE A 279 2.86 -0.56 10.73
CA ILE A 279 3.14 -1.13 9.42
C ILE A 279 2.97 -0.11 8.28
N ALA A 280 3.79 -0.25 7.23
CA ALA A 280 3.61 0.42 5.95
C ALA A 280 3.55 -0.58 4.80
N TYR A 281 2.56 -0.42 3.93
CA TYR A 281 2.42 -1.16 2.68
C TYR A 281 2.85 -0.29 1.50
N ALA A 282 3.73 -0.82 0.66
CA ALA A 282 4.19 -0.19 -0.58
C ALA A 282 3.95 -1.12 -1.78
N GLY A 283 3.76 -0.55 -2.97
CA GLY A 283 3.64 -1.33 -4.21
C GLY A 283 4.89 -2.14 -4.55
N MET A 284 4.72 -3.32 -5.16
CA MET A 284 5.81 -4.24 -5.53
C MET A 284 6.91 -3.61 -6.40
N LYS A 285 6.60 -2.60 -7.21
CA LYS A 285 7.56 -1.84 -8.04
C LYS A 285 8.50 -0.92 -7.23
N THR A 286 8.21 -0.65 -5.97
CA THR A 286 9.00 0.24 -5.12
C THR A 286 10.42 -0.29 -4.92
N THR A 287 11.42 0.48 -5.35
CA THR A 287 12.83 0.08 -5.34
C THR A 287 13.37 -0.08 -3.92
N SER A 288 14.57 -0.67 -3.76
CA SER A 288 15.20 -0.79 -2.43
C SER A 288 15.49 0.57 -1.79
N ARG A 289 15.81 1.60 -2.57
CA ARG A 289 16.14 2.94 -2.05
C ARG A 289 14.90 3.68 -1.58
N GLU A 290 13.83 3.67 -2.38
CA GLU A 290 12.53 4.24 -2.01
C GLU A 290 11.95 3.56 -0.76
N PHE A 291 12.14 2.24 -0.65
CA PHE A 291 11.65 1.47 0.50
C PHE A 291 12.38 1.78 1.80
N LEU A 292 13.70 2.02 1.76
CA LEU A 292 14.44 2.51 2.93
C LEU A 292 13.95 3.90 3.36
N ALA A 293 13.65 4.79 2.41
CA ALA A 293 13.08 6.10 2.71
C ALA A 293 11.67 6.00 3.33
N ILE A 294 10.85 5.03 2.92
CA ILE A 294 9.55 4.72 3.54
C ILE A 294 9.74 4.24 4.99
N GLU A 295 10.66 3.31 5.24
CA GLU A 295 10.97 2.80 6.59
C GLU A 295 11.49 3.93 7.52
N GLU A 296 12.31 4.84 7.00
CA GLU A 296 12.84 6.00 7.72
C GLU A 296 11.76 7.08 7.98
N ALA A 297 10.89 7.35 7.00
CA ALA A 297 9.88 8.40 7.06
C ALA A 297 8.79 8.13 8.12
N PHE A 298 8.29 6.90 8.17
CA PHE A 298 7.21 6.51 9.07
C PHE A 298 7.70 6.04 10.45
N ARG A 299 9.04 6.00 10.68
CA ARG A 299 9.70 5.62 11.94
C ARG A 299 9.11 4.36 12.60
N LEU A 300 8.94 3.33 11.78
CA LEU A 300 8.23 2.12 12.17
C LEU A 300 9.08 1.26 13.14
N PRO A 301 8.50 0.64 14.19
CA PRO A 301 9.21 -0.31 15.06
C PRO A 301 10.39 0.29 15.86
N GLY A 302 11.65 -0.10 15.66
CA GLY A 302 12.21 -1.02 14.65
C GLY A 302 12.27 -2.50 15.07
N ARG A 303 13.31 -3.23 14.64
CA ARG A 303 13.69 -4.55 15.18
C ARG A 303 14.59 -4.35 16.40
N GLY A 304 14.14 -4.76 17.58
CA GLY A 304 14.94 -4.83 18.82
C GLY A 304 15.42 -6.26 19.08
#